data_AF-A0AA88CTL2-F1
#
_entry.id   AF-A0AA88CTL2-F1
#
_cell.length_a   1.000
_cell.length_b   1.000
_cell.length_c   1.000
_cell.angle_alpha   90.00
_cell.angle_beta   90.00
_cell.angle_gamma   90.00
#
_symmetry.space_group_name_H-M   'P 1'
#
loop_
_entity.id
_entity.type
_entity.pdbx_description
1 polymer ?
#
loop_
_entity_poly.entity_id
_entity_poly.type
_entity_poly.pdbx_seq_one_letter_code
_entity_poly.pdbx_strand_id
1 'polypeptide(L)'
;MLSSAELRIPDIINSHEGPVSLSQIAAAAIPDTSSSPDISCLAGIMSLLVRRNIFTAQPSSDGSGDTSSTSLYGLTHSSRWLLSEDQLTVAPLLLMDTSAASKEGGIAFEKANGREIWDFASQNQEFNKLLNGGMACTVKIVMNAILSAGTDFGDGFGCLGSLVGGGTGAVLSEIVKSHPHIKGINFDLPHVVATVPAYPGVSHVGGGKERTETEWKKILKEGGFPRHKIIKIPALPSIIEVYPE
;
A
#
# COMPACT_ATOMS: atom_id res chain seq x y z
N MET A 1 -13.41 -3.99 5.60
CA MET A 1 -12.46 -3.77 4.48
C MET A 1 -11.51 -4.95 4.32
N LEU A 2 -10.83 -5.42 5.37
CA LEU A 2 -9.93 -6.59 5.25
C LEU A 2 -10.64 -7.81 4.65
N SER A 3 -11.73 -8.27 5.26
CA SER A 3 -12.50 -9.41 4.76
C SER A 3 -13.06 -9.24 3.34
N SER A 4 -13.34 -8.00 2.91
CA SER A 4 -13.75 -7.75 1.52
C SER A 4 -12.60 -7.83 0.53
N ALA A 5 -11.38 -7.47 0.93
CA ALA A 5 -10.18 -7.62 0.11
C ALA A 5 -9.73 -9.07 0.05
N GLU A 6 -9.77 -9.80 1.18
CA GLU A 6 -9.47 -11.24 1.25
C GLU A 6 -10.38 -12.06 0.33
N LEU A 7 -11.68 -11.77 0.37
CA LEU A 7 -12.68 -12.41 -0.48
C LEU A 7 -12.76 -11.85 -1.91
N ARG A 8 -11.88 -10.90 -2.27
CA ARG A 8 -11.84 -10.24 -3.59
C ARG A 8 -13.19 -9.71 -4.06
N ILE A 9 -14.04 -9.26 -3.13
CA ILE A 9 -15.38 -8.75 -3.42
C ILE A 9 -15.36 -7.59 -4.43
N PRO A 10 -14.45 -6.60 -4.34
CA PRO A 10 -14.34 -5.54 -5.34
C PRO A 10 -14.09 -6.08 -6.77
N ASP A 11 -13.18 -7.04 -6.92
CA ASP A 11 -12.86 -7.64 -8.21
C ASP A 11 -14.06 -8.41 -8.78
N ILE A 12 -14.77 -9.16 -7.93
CA ILE A 12 -15.97 -9.90 -8.31
C ILE A 12 -17.04 -8.95 -8.84
N ILE A 13 -17.35 -7.87 -8.11
CA ILE A 13 -18.34 -6.87 -8.56
C ILE A 13 -17.86 -6.20 -9.85
N ASN A 14 -16.56 -5.87 -9.97
CA ASN A 14 -16.00 -5.21 -11.15
C ASN A 14 -15.97 -6.09 -12.41
N SER A 15 -15.87 -7.41 -12.23
CA SER A 15 -15.89 -8.37 -13.33
C SER A 15 -17.27 -8.53 -13.97
N HIS A 16 -18.32 -8.07 -13.29
CA HIS A 16 -19.68 -8.02 -13.83
C HIS A 16 -19.95 -6.64 -14.42
N GLU A 17 -20.67 -6.58 -15.55
CA GLU A 17 -21.11 -5.32 -16.17
C GLU A 17 -22.30 -4.68 -15.41
N GLY A 18 -22.24 -4.64 -14.07
CA GLY A 18 -23.28 -4.04 -13.25
C GLY A 18 -23.31 -4.51 -11.79
N PRO A 19 -24.29 -4.01 -11.00
CA PRO A 19 -24.50 -4.46 -9.62
C PRO A 19 -24.81 -5.96 -9.53
N VAL A 20 -24.27 -6.65 -8.52
CA VAL A 20 -24.37 -8.10 -8.36
C VAL A 20 -25.12 -8.50 -7.09
N SER A 21 -25.81 -9.64 -7.11
CA SER A 21 -26.51 -10.16 -5.94
C SER A 21 -25.56 -10.79 -4.92
N LEU A 22 -26.04 -10.99 -3.69
CA LEU A 22 -25.29 -11.71 -2.65
C LEU A 22 -24.92 -13.14 -3.09
N SER A 23 -25.81 -13.82 -3.81
CA SER A 23 -25.59 -15.19 -4.28
C SER A 23 -24.51 -15.26 -5.36
N GLN A 24 -24.43 -14.27 -6.25
CA GLN A 24 -23.35 -14.16 -7.23
C GLN A 24 -22.01 -13.92 -6.56
N ILE A 25 -21.96 -13.05 -5.52
CA ILE A 25 -20.74 -12.85 -4.73
C ILE A 25 -20.34 -14.14 -4.02
N ALA A 26 -21.28 -14.84 -3.38
CA ALA A 26 -21.00 -16.10 -2.68
C ALA A 26 -20.46 -17.17 -3.63
N ALA A 27 -21.08 -17.36 -4.80
CA ALA A 27 -20.67 -18.34 -5.79
C ALA A 27 -19.24 -18.10 -6.33
N ALA A 28 -18.84 -16.83 -6.46
CA ALA A 28 -17.50 -16.48 -6.94
C ALA A 28 -16.44 -16.48 -5.83
N ALA A 29 -16.80 -16.04 -4.61
CA ALA A 29 -15.86 -15.92 -3.50
C ALA A 29 -15.65 -17.25 -2.75
N ILE A 30 -16.62 -18.16 -2.78
CA ILE A 30 -16.64 -19.41 -2.00
C ILE A 30 -17.13 -20.55 -2.91
N PRO A 31 -16.26 -21.12 -3.76
CA PRO A 31 -16.69 -22.09 -4.79
C PRO A 31 -17.19 -23.43 -4.24
N ASP A 32 -16.84 -23.78 -3.00
CA ASP A 32 -16.92 -25.16 -2.48
C ASP A 32 -18.05 -25.45 -1.47
N THR A 33 -18.96 -24.51 -1.12
CA THR A 33 -19.95 -24.78 -0.05
C THR A 33 -21.41 -24.86 -0.51
N SER A 34 -21.92 -26.08 -0.47
CA SER A 34 -23.34 -26.46 -0.47
C SER A 34 -24.03 -26.25 0.89
N SER A 35 -23.60 -25.28 1.72
CA SER A 35 -24.13 -25.06 3.07
C SER A 35 -24.54 -23.60 3.33
N SER A 36 -25.76 -23.41 3.86
CA SER A 36 -26.37 -22.08 4.11
C SER A 36 -25.77 -21.14 5.18
N PRO A 37 -24.88 -21.56 6.13
CA PRO A 37 -24.35 -20.64 7.14
C PRO A 37 -23.43 -19.55 6.55
N ASP A 38 -22.70 -19.84 5.47
CA ASP A 38 -21.68 -18.94 4.90
C ASP A 38 -22.31 -17.73 4.20
N ILE A 39 -23.46 -17.92 3.55
CA ILE A 39 -24.21 -16.86 2.87
C ILE A 39 -24.78 -15.85 3.89
N SER A 40 -25.25 -16.34 5.05
CA SER A 40 -25.76 -15.46 6.11
C SER A 40 -24.64 -14.62 6.74
N CYS A 41 -23.46 -15.21 6.91
CA CYS A 41 -22.27 -14.48 7.36
C CYS A 41 -21.85 -13.41 6.34
N LEU A 42 -21.81 -13.76 5.06
CA LEU A 42 -21.52 -12.83 3.97
C LEU A 42 -22.55 -11.70 3.90
N ALA A 43 -23.84 -11.97 4.13
CA ALA A 43 -24.88 -10.95 4.21
C ALA A 43 -24.60 -9.94 5.32
N GLY A 44 -24.16 -10.42 6.49
CA GLY A 44 -23.75 -9.58 7.62
C GLY A 44 -22.54 -8.70 7.29
N ILE A 45 -21.52 -9.28 6.67
CA ILE A 45 -20.32 -8.57 6.21
C ILE A 45 -20.70 -7.50 5.18
N MET A 46 -21.47 -7.84 4.15
CA MET A 46 -21.91 -6.90 3.11
C MET A 46 -22.78 -5.78 3.70
N SER A 47 -23.69 -6.11 4.62
CA SER A 47 -24.50 -5.11 5.31
C SER A 47 -23.65 -4.11 6.09
N LEU A 48 -22.61 -4.58 6.79
CA LEU A 48 -21.68 -3.71 7.49
C LEU A 48 -20.88 -2.83 6.52
N LEU A 49 -20.39 -3.39 5.41
CA LEU A 49 -19.60 -2.66 4.42
C LEU A 49 -20.43 -1.59 3.68
N VAL A 50 -21.70 -1.88 3.41
CA VAL A 50 -22.65 -0.90 2.85
C VAL A 50 -22.92 0.22 3.85
N ARG A 51 -23.17 -0.10 5.13
CA ARG A 51 -23.35 0.93 6.18
C ARG A 51 -22.13 1.83 6.35
N ARG A 52 -20.94 1.33 6.01
CA ARG A 52 -19.67 2.08 6.01
C ARG A 52 -19.39 2.80 4.69
N ASN A 53 -20.34 2.81 3.75
CA ASN A 53 -20.21 3.39 2.41
C ASN A 53 -19.01 2.85 1.61
N ILE A 54 -18.65 1.58 1.85
CA ILE A 54 -17.61 0.90 1.07
C ILE A 54 -18.22 0.30 -0.20
N PHE A 55 -19.44 -0.23 -0.12
CA PHE A 55 -20.22 -0.68 -1.28
C PHE A 55 -21.59 0.02 -1.28
N THR A 56 -22.24 0.06 -2.45
CA THR A 56 -23.65 0.45 -2.55
C THR A 56 -24.53 -0.79 -2.47
N ALA A 57 -25.78 -0.62 -2.04
CA ALA A 57 -26.83 -1.63 -2.16
C ALA A 57 -28.07 -0.97 -2.76
N GLN A 58 -28.65 -1.59 -3.78
CA GLN A 58 -29.89 -1.16 -4.41
C GLN A 58 -30.91 -2.31 -4.37
N PRO A 59 -32.21 -2.04 -4.17
CA PRO A 59 -33.23 -3.06 -4.33
C PRO A 59 -33.23 -3.60 -5.76
N SER A 60 -33.33 -4.92 -5.95
CA SER A 60 -33.61 -5.49 -7.28
C SER A 60 -35.00 -5.04 -7.75
N SER A 61 -35.10 -4.57 -8.99
CA SER A 61 -36.34 -4.13 -9.62
C SER A 61 -37.32 -5.27 -9.96
N ASP A 62 -36.98 -6.51 -9.63
CA ASP A 62 -37.74 -7.69 -10.02
C ASP A 62 -39.10 -7.68 -9.31
N GLY A 63 -40.15 -7.39 -10.07
CA GLY A 63 -41.54 -7.27 -9.62
C GLY A 63 -42.20 -8.58 -9.15
N SER A 64 -41.43 -9.55 -8.67
CA SER A 64 -41.97 -10.72 -7.98
C SER A 64 -42.11 -10.40 -6.50
N GLY A 65 -43.34 -10.37 -6.00
CA GLY A 65 -43.70 -10.10 -4.60
C GLY A 65 -43.26 -11.17 -3.60
N ASP A 66 -42.02 -11.64 -3.70
CA ASP A 66 -41.39 -12.49 -2.70
C ASP A 66 -40.58 -11.61 -1.75
N THR A 67 -40.83 -11.73 -0.45
CA THR A 67 -40.34 -10.89 0.64
C THR A 67 -38.82 -10.96 0.89
N SER A 68 -38.06 -11.54 -0.02
CA SER A 68 -36.60 -11.55 -0.01
C SER A 68 -36.11 -10.46 -0.97
N SER A 69 -35.99 -9.23 -0.47
CA SER A 69 -35.38 -8.11 -1.21
C SER A 69 -33.93 -8.46 -1.57
N THR A 70 -33.69 -9.03 -2.75
CA THR A 70 -32.35 -9.29 -3.25
C THR A 70 -31.67 -7.96 -3.52
N SER A 71 -30.84 -7.54 -2.57
CA SER A 71 -30.04 -6.32 -2.71
C SER A 71 -28.95 -6.58 -3.74
N LEU A 72 -28.84 -5.68 -4.71
CA LEU A 72 -27.77 -5.65 -5.70
C LEU A 72 -26.66 -4.72 -5.20
N TYR A 73 -25.44 -5.24 -5.13
CA TYR A 73 -24.28 -4.55 -4.61
C TYR A 73 -23.44 -3.95 -5.73
N GLY A 74 -23.02 -2.70 -5.55
CA GLY A 74 -22.17 -2.00 -6.52
C GLY A 74 -20.92 -1.40 -5.88
N LEU A 75 -19.96 -1.03 -6.72
CA LEU A 75 -18.76 -0.33 -6.30
C LEU A 75 -19.04 1.14 -5.95
N THR A 76 -18.46 1.62 -4.86
CA THR A 76 -18.27 3.04 -4.58
C THR A 76 -16.89 3.51 -5.02
N HIS A 77 -16.60 4.81 -4.87
CA HIS A 77 -15.23 5.32 -4.98
C HIS A 77 -14.29 4.60 -4.00
N SER A 78 -14.69 4.42 -2.74
CA SER A 78 -13.87 3.78 -1.69
C SER A 78 -13.51 2.33 -2.02
N SER A 79 -14.45 1.52 -2.51
CA SER A 79 -14.15 0.13 -2.88
C SER A 79 -13.24 -0.02 -4.11
N ARG A 80 -13.15 1.01 -4.97
CA ARG A 80 -12.29 0.96 -6.16
C ARG A 80 -10.81 0.95 -5.80
N TRP A 81 -10.45 1.55 -4.66
CA TRP A 81 -9.10 1.46 -4.10
C TRP A 81 -8.71 0.03 -3.70
N LEU A 82 -9.64 -0.92 -3.67
CA LEU A 82 -9.38 -2.33 -3.33
C LEU A 82 -9.34 -3.25 -4.55
N LEU A 83 -9.44 -2.73 -5.78
CA LEU A 83 -9.34 -3.53 -7.00
C LEU A 83 -7.90 -4.02 -7.19
N SER A 84 -7.72 -5.32 -7.40
CA SER A 84 -6.39 -5.95 -7.45
C SER A 84 -5.54 -5.47 -8.63
N GLU A 85 -6.17 -5.18 -9.77
CA GLU A 85 -5.50 -4.75 -11.02
C GLU A 85 -5.43 -3.22 -11.18
N ASP A 86 -5.93 -2.45 -10.22
CA ASP A 86 -5.89 -0.98 -10.29
C ASP A 86 -4.50 -0.44 -9.93
N GLN A 87 -4.03 0.58 -10.67
CA GLN A 87 -2.72 1.17 -10.46
C GLN A 87 -2.53 1.82 -9.09
N LEU A 88 -3.62 2.26 -8.45
CA LEU A 88 -3.64 2.93 -7.15
C LEU A 88 -4.27 2.04 -6.06
N THR A 89 -4.32 0.73 -6.26
CA THR A 89 -4.85 -0.22 -5.28
C THR A 89 -4.12 -0.13 -3.94
N VAL A 90 -4.85 -0.18 -2.83
CA VAL A 90 -4.31 -0.33 -1.46
C VAL A 90 -4.57 -1.72 -0.88
N ALA A 91 -5.13 -2.63 -1.68
CA ALA A 91 -5.43 -3.99 -1.22
C ALA A 91 -4.21 -4.72 -0.62
N PRO A 92 -3.00 -4.66 -1.22
CA PRO A 92 -1.82 -5.32 -0.65
C PRO A 92 -1.45 -4.78 0.74
N LEU A 93 -1.58 -3.46 0.97
CA LEU A 93 -1.33 -2.86 2.29
C LEU A 93 -2.36 -3.31 3.33
N LEU A 94 -3.62 -3.43 2.91
CA LEU A 94 -4.70 -3.86 3.80
C LEU A 94 -4.58 -5.34 4.17
N LEU A 95 -4.16 -6.18 3.22
CA LEU A 95 -3.94 -7.62 3.39
C LEU A 95 -2.67 -7.94 4.17
N MET A 96 -1.77 -6.96 4.33
CA MET A 96 -0.65 -7.07 5.23
C MET A 96 -1.21 -7.12 6.65
N ASP A 97 -1.29 -8.32 7.25
CA ASP A 97 -1.67 -8.47 8.66
C ASP A 97 -0.60 -7.81 9.53
N THR A 98 -0.84 -6.55 9.82
CA THR A 98 0.02 -5.72 10.66
C THR A 98 -0.48 -5.70 12.10
N SER A 99 -1.36 -6.62 12.52
CA SER A 99 -1.84 -6.68 13.91
C SER A 99 -0.70 -6.74 14.93
N ALA A 100 0.48 -7.24 14.52
CA ALA A 100 1.72 -7.12 15.27
C ALA A 100 2.57 -5.86 14.95
N ALA A 101 2.58 -5.33 13.73
CA ALA A 101 3.48 -4.23 13.33
C ALA A 101 2.93 -2.80 13.57
N SER A 102 1.61 -2.61 13.58
CA SER A 102 0.97 -1.30 13.41
C SER A 102 0.72 -0.50 14.69
N LYS A 103 0.79 -1.12 15.88
CA LYS A 103 0.46 -0.40 17.11
C LYS A 103 1.62 0.33 17.77
N GLU A 104 2.87 0.03 17.41
CA GLU A 104 4.04 0.61 18.10
C GLU A 104 5.30 0.77 17.23
N GLY A 105 5.19 0.58 15.91
CA GLY A 105 6.29 0.74 14.95
C GLY A 105 7.41 -0.28 15.14
N GLY A 106 7.45 -1.35 14.33
CA GLY A 106 8.53 -2.36 14.29
C GLY A 106 8.67 -3.23 15.55
N ILE A 107 8.80 -2.60 16.72
CA ILE A 107 8.99 -3.19 18.05
C ILE A 107 7.86 -4.15 18.42
N ALA A 108 6.62 -3.85 18.03
CA ALA A 108 5.50 -4.75 18.32
C ALA A 108 5.53 -6.03 17.45
N PHE A 109 6.09 -5.95 16.24
CA PHE A 109 6.29 -7.13 15.39
C PHE A 109 7.37 -8.03 15.99
N GLU A 110 8.49 -7.44 16.42
CA GLU A 110 9.56 -8.14 17.11
C GLU A 110 9.09 -8.81 18.40
N LYS A 111 8.30 -8.11 19.23
CA LYS A 111 7.74 -8.68 20.46
C LYS A 111 6.80 -9.86 20.19
N ALA A 112 6.02 -9.82 19.12
CA ALA A 112 5.06 -10.88 18.80
C ALA A 112 5.72 -12.10 18.12
N ASN A 113 6.74 -11.87 17.28
CA ASN A 113 7.34 -12.90 16.43
C ASN A 113 8.75 -13.32 16.87
N GLY A 114 9.31 -12.66 17.89
CA GLY A 114 10.66 -12.89 18.40
C GLY A 114 11.79 -12.51 17.44
N ARG A 115 11.46 -11.84 16.33
CA ARG A 115 12.36 -11.56 15.20
C ARG A 115 11.98 -10.24 14.52
N GLU A 116 12.98 -9.58 13.94
CA GLU A 116 12.82 -8.36 13.15
C GLU A 116 12.00 -8.65 11.86
N ILE A 117 11.28 -7.66 11.35
CA ILE A 117 10.30 -7.85 10.26
C ILE A 117 10.96 -8.27 8.94
N TRP A 118 12.15 -7.76 8.63
CA TRP A 118 12.92 -8.12 7.44
C TRP A 118 13.57 -9.50 7.58
N ASP A 119 14.07 -9.83 8.78
CA ASP A 119 14.56 -11.19 9.07
C ASP A 119 13.45 -12.23 8.87
N PHE A 120 12.24 -11.93 9.35
CA PHE A 120 11.07 -12.77 9.13
C PHE A 120 10.68 -12.85 7.65
N ALA A 121 10.65 -11.72 6.94
CA ALA A 121 10.32 -11.68 5.52
C ALA A 121 11.33 -12.46 4.67
N SER A 122 12.62 -12.40 4.97
CA SER A 122 13.65 -13.14 4.25
C SER A 122 13.43 -14.67 4.28
N GLN A 123 12.78 -15.17 5.34
CA GLN A 123 12.52 -16.60 5.55
C GLN A 123 11.11 -17.02 5.12
N ASN A 124 10.19 -16.08 4.91
CA ASN A 124 8.81 -16.35 4.54
C ASN A 124 8.47 -15.65 3.20
N GLN A 125 8.53 -16.41 2.11
CA GLN A 125 8.33 -15.89 0.76
C GLN A 125 6.93 -15.30 0.53
N GLU A 126 5.90 -15.85 1.18
CA GLU A 126 4.53 -15.34 1.09
C GLU A 126 4.41 -13.98 1.80
N PHE A 127 4.92 -13.88 3.02
CA PHE A 127 4.96 -12.62 3.76
C PHE A 127 5.82 -11.58 3.04
N ASN A 128 6.96 -11.97 2.47
CA ASN A 128 7.81 -11.07 1.69
C ASN A 128 7.09 -10.50 0.46
N LYS A 129 6.30 -11.33 -0.24
CA LYS A 129 5.48 -10.87 -1.37
C LYS A 129 4.43 -9.86 -0.91
N LEU A 130 3.75 -10.12 0.20
CA LEU A 130 2.75 -9.21 0.77
C LEU A 130 3.38 -7.88 1.22
N LEU A 131 4.49 -7.95 1.97
CA LEU A 131 5.24 -6.79 2.45
C LEU A 131 5.72 -5.91 1.29
N ASN A 132 6.35 -6.52 0.27
CA ASN A 132 6.79 -5.79 -0.92
C ASN A 132 5.61 -5.21 -1.72
N GLY A 133 4.49 -5.94 -1.82
CA GLY A 133 3.27 -5.45 -2.46
C GLY A 133 2.66 -4.24 -1.75
N GLY A 134 2.57 -4.29 -0.42
CA GLY A 134 2.08 -3.19 0.43
C GLY A 134 2.98 -1.95 0.38
N MET A 135 4.30 -2.15 0.34
CA MET A 135 5.25 -1.05 0.16
C MET A 135 5.12 -0.44 -1.25
N ALA A 136 5.06 -1.26 -2.30
CA ALA A 136 4.95 -0.79 -3.68
C ALA A 136 3.68 0.04 -3.90
N CYS A 137 2.53 -0.37 -3.36
CA CYS A 137 1.29 0.39 -3.53
C CYS A 137 1.31 1.76 -2.81
N THR A 138 1.87 1.80 -1.60
CA THR A 138 1.97 3.03 -0.81
C THR A 138 2.84 4.06 -1.52
N VAL A 139 3.97 3.63 -2.10
CA VAL A 139 4.87 4.56 -2.82
C VAL A 139 4.21 5.12 -4.09
N LYS A 140 3.43 4.34 -4.84
CA LYS A 140 2.71 4.87 -6.03
C LYS A 140 1.75 6.00 -5.65
N ILE A 141 1.00 5.84 -4.57
CA ILE A 141 0.04 6.84 -4.09
C ILE A 141 0.76 8.11 -3.62
N VAL A 142 1.80 7.94 -2.80
CA VAL A 142 2.63 9.06 -2.32
C VAL A 142 3.29 9.80 -3.48
N MET A 143 3.78 9.09 -4.48
CA MET A 143 4.38 9.71 -5.66
C MET A 143 3.39 10.45 -6.53
N ASN A 144 2.21 9.88 -6.75
CA ASN A 144 1.18 10.56 -7.54
C ASN A 144 0.73 11.84 -6.83
N ALA A 145 0.66 11.82 -5.49
CA ALA A 145 0.43 13.01 -4.68
C ALA A 145 1.58 14.02 -4.77
N ILE A 146 2.85 13.60 -4.70
CA ILE A 146 4.02 14.48 -4.82
C ILE A 146 4.10 15.11 -6.22
N LEU A 147 3.86 14.33 -7.28
CA LEU A 147 3.87 14.82 -8.66
C LEU A 147 2.70 15.77 -8.93
N SER A 148 1.51 15.49 -8.36
CA SER A 148 0.34 16.36 -8.48
C SER A 148 0.46 17.63 -7.62
N ALA A 149 1.11 17.55 -6.46
CA ALA A 149 1.39 18.69 -5.57
C ALA A 149 2.65 19.47 -5.98
N GLY A 150 3.35 19.06 -7.05
CA GLY A 150 4.48 19.76 -7.64
C GLY A 150 4.16 21.17 -8.17
N THR A 151 2.92 21.61 -8.06
CA THR A 151 2.51 23.01 -8.27
C THR A 151 2.70 23.90 -7.04
N ASP A 152 2.78 23.33 -5.83
CA ASP A 152 2.82 24.08 -4.56
C ASP A 152 4.24 24.12 -3.95
N PHE A 153 5.14 23.23 -4.37
CA PHE A 153 6.58 23.37 -4.20
C PHE A 153 7.11 24.20 -5.38
N GLY A 154 7.43 25.48 -5.17
CA GLY A 154 7.99 26.35 -6.22
C GLY A 154 9.08 25.65 -7.06
N ASP A 155 9.06 25.88 -8.37
CA ASP A 155 9.88 25.26 -9.43
C ASP A 155 10.01 23.70 -9.41
N GLY A 156 9.27 23.00 -8.54
CA GLY A 156 9.27 21.54 -8.44
C GLY A 156 10.65 20.92 -8.22
N PHE A 157 11.01 19.95 -9.07
CA PHE A 157 12.33 19.31 -9.09
C PHE A 157 13.41 20.14 -9.80
N GLY A 158 13.11 21.34 -10.31
CA GLY A 158 14.00 22.11 -11.19
C GLY A 158 15.38 22.42 -10.59
N CYS A 159 15.48 22.54 -9.27
CA CYS A 159 16.73 22.83 -8.57
C CYS A 159 17.40 21.58 -7.95
N LEU A 160 16.80 20.39 -8.08
CA LEU A 160 17.32 19.18 -7.44
C LEU A 160 18.44 18.54 -8.28
N GLY A 161 19.65 18.44 -7.72
CA GLY A 161 20.78 17.79 -8.39
C GLY A 161 20.82 16.26 -8.21
N SER A 162 20.35 15.75 -7.08
CA SER A 162 20.33 14.31 -6.80
C SER A 162 19.21 13.91 -5.84
N LEU A 163 18.71 12.69 -6.00
CA LEU A 163 17.69 12.10 -5.14
C LEU A 163 18.13 10.71 -4.67
N VAL A 164 17.93 10.43 -3.39
CA VAL A 164 18.23 9.12 -2.79
C VAL A 164 16.91 8.44 -2.42
N GLY A 165 16.76 7.17 -2.81
CA GLY A 165 15.58 6.33 -2.48
C GLY A 165 16.01 4.94 -2.05
N GLY A 166 15.06 4.11 -1.61
CA GLY A 166 15.30 2.71 -1.23
C GLY A 166 14.40 1.73 -1.99
N GLY A 167 14.44 0.47 -1.57
CA GLY A 167 13.75 -0.66 -2.15
C GLY A 167 14.28 -1.04 -3.53
N THR A 168 13.36 -1.36 -4.44
CA THR A 168 13.73 -1.76 -5.82
C THR A 168 14.23 -0.58 -6.66
N GLY A 169 14.07 0.66 -6.20
CA GLY A 169 14.44 1.87 -6.95
C GLY A 169 13.47 2.23 -8.10
N ALA A 170 12.36 1.50 -8.28
CA ALA A 170 11.42 1.70 -9.39
C ALA A 170 10.79 3.10 -9.43
N VAL A 171 10.54 3.68 -8.25
CA VAL A 171 9.99 5.03 -8.14
C VAL A 171 11.03 6.08 -8.45
N LEU A 172 12.24 5.89 -7.93
CA LEU A 172 13.37 6.75 -8.22
C LEU A 172 13.67 6.78 -9.72
N SER A 173 13.54 5.66 -10.43
CA SER A 173 13.72 5.61 -11.88
C SER A 173 12.65 6.39 -12.65
N GLU A 174 11.38 6.38 -12.23
CA GLU A 174 10.34 7.18 -12.90
C GLU A 174 10.54 8.69 -12.69
N ILE A 175 11.04 9.10 -11.51
CA ILE A 175 11.41 10.49 -11.24
C ILE A 175 12.57 10.92 -12.14
N VAL A 176 13.66 10.15 -12.18
CA VAL A 176 14.86 10.46 -12.99
C VAL A 176 14.53 10.45 -14.48
N LYS A 177 13.64 9.55 -14.93
CA LYS A 177 13.15 9.51 -16.31
C LYS A 177 12.37 10.77 -16.70
N SER A 178 11.59 11.31 -15.76
CA SER A 178 10.83 12.55 -15.96
C SER A 178 11.67 13.82 -15.78
N HIS A 179 12.78 13.71 -15.04
CA HIS A 179 13.69 14.81 -14.70
C HIS A 179 15.15 14.38 -14.87
N PRO A 180 15.65 14.30 -16.13
CA PRO A 180 16.97 13.72 -16.42
C PRO A 180 18.17 14.48 -15.83
N HIS A 181 17.96 15.71 -15.35
CA HIS A 181 18.99 16.49 -14.64
C HIS A 181 19.24 15.96 -13.22
N ILE A 182 18.34 15.17 -12.65
CA ILE A 182 18.46 14.59 -11.32
C ILE A 182 19.27 13.28 -11.42
N LYS A 183 20.30 13.16 -10.58
CA LYS A 183 20.99 11.88 -10.38
C LYS A 183 20.29 11.03 -9.31
N GLY A 184 19.81 9.85 -9.68
CA GLY A 184 19.22 8.90 -8.73
C GLY A 184 20.27 8.04 -8.01
N ILE A 185 20.10 7.85 -6.71
CA ILE A 185 20.86 6.89 -5.90
C ILE A 185 19.87 5.97 -5.17
N ASN A 186 19.75 4.71 -5.59
CA ASN A 186 19.00 3.71 -4.83
C ASN A 186 19.94 3.13 -3.76
N PHE A 187 19.65 3.37 -2.48
CA PHE A 187 20.44 2.94 -1.33
C PHE A 187 19.61 2.05 -0.42
N ASP A 188 19.97 0.77 -0.34
CA ASP A 188 19.22 -0.22 0.44
C ASP A 188 20.15 -1.31 1.02
N LEU A 189 19.56 -2.27 1.73
CA LEU A 189 20.23 -3.45 2.24
C LEU A 189 20.92 -4.20 1.09
N PRO A 190 22.13 -4.75 1.31
CA PRO A 190 22.88 -5.42 0.24
C PRO A 190 22.09 -6.51 -0.50
N HIS A 191 21.27 -7.27 0.23
CA HIS A 191 20.47 -8.36 -0.35
C HIS A 191 19.31 -7.85 -1.23
N VAL A 192 18.76 -6.66 -0.93
CA VAL A 192 17.73 -6.02 -1.75
C VAL A 192 18.37 -5.52 -3.04
N VAL A 193 19.44 -4.73 -2.93
CA VAL A 193 20.16 -4.14 -4.07
C VAL A 193 20.71 -5.20 -5.02
N ALA A 194 21.12 -6.36 -4.52
CA ALA A 194 21.65 -7.43 -5.37
C ALA A 194 20.63 -7.98 -6.42
N THR A 195 19.33 -7.74 -6.22
CA THR A 195 18.26 -8.29 -7.06
C THR A 195 17.60 -7.28 -8.00
N VAL A 196 18.01 -6.01 -7.95
CA VAL A 196 17.33 -4.93 -8.68
C VAL A 196 17.84 -4.83 -10.12
N PRO A 197 16.95 -4.56 -11.09
CA PRO A 197 17.35 -4.29 -12.47
C PRO A 197 18.07 -2.94 -12.56
N ALA A 198 18.92 -2.78 -13.57
CA ALA A 198 19.57 -1.51 -13.83
C ALA A 198 18.56 -0.49 -14.39
N TYR A 199 18.52 0.71 -13.79
CA TYR A 199 17.75 1.84 -14.31
C TYR A 199 18.66 2.95 -14.81
N PRO A 200 18.47 3.47 -16.04
CA PRO A 200 19.22 4.62 -16.54
C PRO A 200 19.12 5.83 -15.60
N GLY A 201 20.27 6.45 -15.30
CA GLY A 201 20.35 7.61 -14.40
C GLY A 201 20.22 7.28 -12.90
N VAL A 202 20.10 6.00 -12.53
CA VAL A 202 20.06 5.54 -11.13
C VAL A 202 21.27 4.68 -10.81
N SER A 203 21.98 5.03 -9.73
CA SER A 203 23.08 4.23 -9.17
C SER A 203 22.57 3.39 -8.00
N HIS A 204 22.86 2.10 -8.01
CA HIS A 204 22.48 1.20 -6.92
C HIS A 204 23.64 1.01 -5.95
N VAL A 205 23.40 1.31 -4.67
CA VAL A 205 24.43 1.29 -3.62
C VAL A 205 23.93 0.45 -2.45
N GLY A 206 24.63 -0.64 -2.17
CA GLY A 206 24.39 -1.46 -0.98
C GLY A 206 25.01 -0.85 0.27
N GLY A 207 24.46 -1.18 1.44
CA GLY A 207 24.97 -0.72 2.74
C GLY A 207 23.96 0.10 3.55
N GLY A 208 22.71 0.12 3.11
CA GLY A 208 21.58 0.62 3.89
C GLY A 208 21.51 -0.05 5.25
N LYS A 209 21.02 0.70 6.24
CA LYS A 209 20.59 0.16 7.53
C LYS A 209 19.52 1.07 8.10
N GLU A 210 18.55 0.48 8.78
CA GLU A 210 17.61 1.24 9.58
C GLU A 210 18.35 1.98 10.70
N ARG A 211 17.83 3.15 11.05
CA ARG A 211 18.44 4.06 12.02
C ARG A 211 17.37 4.67 12.91
N THR A 212 17.69 4.74 14.18
CA THR A 212 16.92 5.50 15.15
C THR A 212 17.01 7.00 14.88
N GLU A 213 16.07 7.77 15.42
CA GLU A 213 16.08 9.24 15.35
C GLU A 213 17.42 9.82 15.85
N THR A 214 17.98 9.26 16.92
CA THR A 214 19.26 9.68 17.50
C THR A 214 20.43 9.43 16.56
N GLU A 215 20.45 8.28 15.87
CA GLU A 215 21.47 7.98 14.87
C GLU A 215 21.37 8.92 13.66
N TRP A 216 20.15 9.22 13.19
CA TRP A 216 19.94 10.20 12.12
C TRP A 216 20.46 11.58 12.52
N LYS A 217 20.08 12.08 13.70
CA LYS A 217 20.56 13.35 14.26
C LYS A 217 22.08 13.45 14.27
N LYS A 218 22.76 12.38 14.67
CA LYS A 218 24.21 12.30 14.70
C LYS A 218 24.81 12.41 13.31
N ILE A 219 24.35 11.60 12.36
CA ILE A 219 24.89 11.57 10.99
C ILE A 219 24.66 12.89 10.26
N LEU A 220 23.48 13.50 10.43
CA LEU A 220 23.18 14.79 9.82
C LEU A 220 24.10 15.89 10.33
N LYS A 221 24.35 15.92 11.65
CA LYS A 221 25.30 16.85 12.26
C LYS A 221 26.72 16.63 11.74
N GLU A 222 27.19 15.39 11.69
CA GLU A 222 28.51 15.03 11.17
C GLU A 222 28.65 15.32 9.66
N GLY A 223 27.55 15.22 8.92
CA GLY A 223 27.47 15.54 7.49
C GLY A 223 27.34 17.02 7.14
N GLY A 224 27.43 17.92 8.13
CA GLY A 224 27.35 19.37 7.90
C GLY A 224 25.94 19.94 7.79
N PHE A 225 24.93 19.22 8.29
CA PHE A 225 23.52 19.68 8.32
C PHE A 225 23.10 19.96 9.78
N PRO A 226 23.44 21.14 10.34
CA PRO A 226 23.17 21.45 11.74
C PRO A 226 21.68 21.64 12.04
N ARG A 227 20.89 22.00 11.02
CA ARG A 227 19.44 22.15 11.13
C ARG A 227 18.73 21.05 10.38
N HIS A 228 17.79 20.39 11.07
CA HIS A 228 16.92 19.39 10.47
C HIS A 228 15.56 19.39 11.16
N LYS A 229 14.55 18.88 10.46
CA LYS A 229 13.18 18.72 10.93
C LYS A 229 12.71 17.31 10.58
N ILE A 230 12.29 16.56 11.59
CA ILE A 230 11.75 15.21 11.42
C ILE A 230 10.23 15.30 11.58
N ILE A 231 9.53 15.01 10.50
CA ILE A 231 8.07 15.04 10.42
C ILE A 231 7.59 13.60 10.44
N LYS A 232 6.94 13.24 11.55
CA LYS A 232 6.24 11.96 11.66
C LYS A 232 4.98 12.03 10.83
N ILE A 233 4.88 11.16 9.84
CA ILE A 233 3.64 10.93 9.08
C ILE A 233 2.96 9.68 9.65
N PRO A 234 1.64 9.50 9.48
CA PRO A 234 0.92 8.30 9.96
C PRO A 234 1.22 7.07 9.09
N ALA A 235 2.49 6.75 8.91
CA ALA A 235 3.03 5.62 8.17
C ALA A 235 4.37 5.19 8.80
N LEU A 236 4.92 4.04 8.39
CA LEU A 236 6.24 3.58 8.85
C LEU A 236 7.37 4.59 8.56
N PRO A 237 7.39 5.29 7.40
CA PRO A 237 8.42 6.29 7.12
C PRO A 237 8.23 7.58 7.92
N SER A 238 9.30 8.34 8.08
CA SER A 238 9.26 9.75 8.50
C SER A 238 9.92 10.62 7.43
N ILE A 239 9.46 11.86 7.27
CA ILE A 239 10.10 12.83 6.38
C ILE A 239 11.18 13.55 7.20
N ILE A 240 12.40 13.60 6.68
CA ILE A 240 13.51 14.32 7.30
C ILE A 240 13.91 15.44 6.36
N GLU A 241 13.60 16.68 6.73
CA GLU A 241 14.10 17.87 6.05
C GLU A 241 15.43 18.26 6.68
N VAL A 242 16.44 18.54 5.86
CA VAL A 242 17.78 18.91 6.31
C VAL A 242 18.21 20.17 5.58
N TYR A 243 18.87 21.08 6.29
CA TYR A 243 19.29 22.36 5.72
C TYR A 243 20.80 22.48 5.85
N PRO A 244 21.51 22.72 4.73
CA PRO A 244 22.93 23.07 4.79
C PRO A 244 23.10 24.43 5.48
N GLU A 245 24.34 24.73 5.87
CA GLU A 245 24.72 26.12 6.25
C GLU A 245 24.51 27.10 5.09
#